data_AF-A0A2T2PSC2-F1
#
_entry.id   AF-A0A2T2PSC2-F1
#
_cell.length_a   1.000
_cell.length_b   1.000
_cell.length_c   1.000
_cell.angle_alpha   90.00
_cell.angle_beta   90.00
_cell.angle_gamma   90.00
#
_symmetry.space_group_name_H-M   'P 1'
#
loop_
_entity.id
_entity.type
_entity.pdbx_description
1 polymer ?
#
loop_
_entity_poly.entity_id
_entity_poly.type
_entity_poly.pdbx_seq_one_letter_code
_entity_poly.pdbx_strand_id
1 'polypeptide(L)'
;MALGILPSHGDRFRLHPVAPRLAPMFCFALLTASCALASFAFACATPFAAFAVVAAAMLPQRPALLVVIGAWLVNQTIGFSALHYPVDASTIAWGFVIGAAAVLSTLAASTVLGLLTQGRTPLLLAITLVAAYGIYELALLAATPFLGGEGTFTAAIVTRIGLTSAAWLAGLVAVCEIVRLVRPARRKGAMSA
;
A
#
# COMPACT_ATOMS: atom_id res chain seq x y z
N MET A 1 -26.83 29.01 16.75
CA MET A 1 -25.77 28.69 15.78
C MET A 1 -25.59 27.17 15.75
N ALA A 2 -26.37 26.51 14.90
CA ALA A 2 -26.26 25.07 14.67
C ALA A 2 -25.40 24.87 13.42
N LEU A 3 -24.10 24.63 13.62
CA LEU A 3 -23.19 24.31 12.53
C LEU A 3 -23.36 22.83 12.21
N GLY A 4 -23.85 22.58 11.00
CA GLY A 4 -24.39 21.32 10.54
C GLY A 4 -23.43 20.15 10.70
N ILE A 5 -24.00 19.04 11.16
CA ILE A 5 -23.51 17.69 10.95
C ILE A 5 -23.58 17.43 9.45
N LEU A 6 -22.60 17.94 8.70
CA LEU A 6 -22.34 17.48 7.34
C LEU A 6 -21.86 16.03 7.46
N PRO A 7 -22.59 15.04 6.91
CA PRO A 7 -22.05 13.69 6.84
C PRO A 7 -20.77 13.77 6.02
N SER A 8 -19.65 13.44 6.67
CA SER A 8 -18.33 13.40 6.06
C SER A 8 -18.41 12.53 4.80
N HIS A 9 -18.25 13.16 3.63
CA HIS A 9 -18.40 12.55 2.31
C HIS A 9 -17.38 11.43 1.98
N GLY A 10 -16.58 11.01 2.96
CA GLY A 10 -15.42 10.13 2.77
C GLY A 10 -15.61 8.66 3.16
N ASP A 11 -16.81 8.20 3.52
CA ASP A 11 -16.98 6.89 4.19
C ASP A 11 -17.55 5.75 3.33
N ARG A 12 -17.81 5.96 2.03
CA ARG A 12 -18.48 4.93 1.21
C ARG A 12 -17.57 3.86 0.60
N PHE A 13 -16.25 4.07 0.57
CA PHE A 13 -15.29 3.12 -0.02
C PHE A 13 -14.36 2.45 1.00
N ARG A 14 -14.65 2.49 2.31
CA ARG A 14 -13.70 1.94 3.28
C ARG A 14 -13.73 0.40 3.33
N LEU A 15 -12.54 -0.19 3.21
CA LEU A 15 -12.35 -1.58 3.61
C LEU A 15 -12.44 -1.66 5.14
N HIS A 16 -13.45 -2.35 5.66
CA HIS A 16 -13.67 -2.60 7.09
C HIS A 16 -13.48 -4.09 7.46
N PRO A 17 -12.25 -4.64 7.36
CA PRO A 17 -11.96 -5.99 7.85
C PRO A 17 -12.06 -6.11 9.37
N VAL A 18 -11.74 -5.02 10.06
CA VAL A 18 -11.75 -4.96 11.53
C VAL A 18 -12.49 -3.71 12.03
N ALA A 19 -12.72 -3.65 13.34
CA ALA A 19 -13.34 -2.48 13.96
C ALA A 19 -12.45 -1.24 13.71
N PRO A 20 -13.01 -0.03 13.49
CA PRO A 20 -12.24 1.16 13.11
C PRO A 20 -11.03 1.44 14.03
N ARG A 21 -11.20 1.20 15.34
CA ARG A 21 -10.13 1.33 16.34
C ARG A 21 -8.92 0.40 16.13
N LEU A 22 -9.11 -0.77 15.51
CA LEU A 22 -8.07 -1.75 15.23
C LEU A 22 -7.56 -1.69 13.79
N ALA A 23 -8.21 -0.90 12.91
CA ALA A 23 -7.86 -0.83 11.50
C ALA A 23 -6.41 -0.41 11.25
N PRO A 24 -5.85 0.61 11.94
CA PRO A 24 -4.45 1.00 11.74
C PRO A 24 -3.48 -0.12 12.12
N MET A 25 -3.69 -0.77 13.28
CA MET A 25 -2.83 -1.86 13.75
C MET A 25 -2.89 -3.07 12.83
N PHE A 26 -4.09 -3.44 12.38
CA PHE A 26 -4.27 -4.54 11.45
C PHE A 26 -3.64 -4.25 10.08
N CYS A 27 -3.84 -3.03 9.56
CA CYS A 27 -3.23 -2.61 8.30
C CYS A 27 -1.70 -2.61 8.41
N PHE A 28 -1.15 -2.08 9.51
CA PHE A 28 0.28 -2.14 9.79
C PHE A 28 0.79 -3.58 9.83
N ALA A 29 0.18 -4.45 10.63
CA ALA A 29 0.59 -5.84 10.72
C ALA A 29 0.53 -6.56 9.36
N LEU A 30 -0.54 -6.34 8.59
CA LEU A 30 -0.73 -6.91 7.27
C LEU A 30 0.35 -6.44 6.29
N LEU A 31 0.61 -5.13 6.24
CA LEU A 31 1.61 -4.55 5.33
C LEU A 31 3.02 -4.91 5.75
N THR A 32 3.34 -4.94 7.05
CA THR A 32 4.65 -5.37 7.56
C THR A 32 4.92 -6.85 7.24
N ALA A 33 3.95 -7.74 7.49
CA ALA A 33 4.10 -9.16 7.18
C ALA A 33 4.23 -9.39 5.66
N SER A 34 3.43 -8.68 4.87
CA SER A 34 3.47 -8.72 3.40
C SER A 34 4.78 -8.16 2.86
N CYS A 35 5.29 -7.08 3.46
CA CYS A 35 6.57 -6.47 3.13
C CYS A 35 7.70 -7.46 3.39
N ALA A 36 7.76 -8.08 4.56
CA ALA A 36 8.75 -9.10 4.87
C ALA A 36 8.70 -10.26 3.87
N LEU A 37 7.51 -10.79 3.60
CA LEU A 37 7.32 -11.87 2.62
C LEU A 37 7.76 -11.45 1.21
N ALA A 38 7.41 -10.24 0.78
CA ALA A 38 7.81 -9.69 -0.52
C ALA A 38 9.33 -9.50 -0.62
N SER A 39 9.97 -8.99 0.43
CA SER A 39 11.42 -8.80 0.48
C SER A 39 12.17 -10.13 0.33
N PHE A 40 11.68 -11.22 0.93
CA PHE A 40 12.28 -12.56 0.79
C PHE A 40 11.91 -13.27 -0.52
N ALA A 41 10.69 -13.10 -1.02
CA ALA A 41 10.20 -13.82 -2.20
C ALA A 41 10.63 -13.18 -3.53
N PHE A 42 10.77 -11.85 -3.58
CA PHE A 42 10.95 -11.12 -4.83
C PHE A 42 12.24 -10.28 -4.91
N ALA A 43 12.99 -10.12 -3.81
CA ALA A 43 14.17 -9.27 -3.69
C ALA A 43 13.93 -7.81 -4.16
N CYS A 44 14.04 -6.83 -3.26
CA CYS A 44 13.85 -5.37 -3.47
C CYS A 44 12.52 -4.88 -4.09
N ALA A 45 11.79 -5.68 -4.86
CA ALA A 45 10.59 -5.32 -5.61
C ALA A 45 9.33 -5.35 -4.72
N THR A 46 9.38 -4.59 -3.62
CA THR A 46 8.23 -4.45 -2.72
C THR A 46 7.13 -3.64 -3.43
N PRO A 47 5.90 -4.16 -3.53
CA PRO A 47 4.81 -3.52 -4.28
C PRO A 47 4.19 -2.38 -3.46
N PHE A 48 4.95 -1.30 -3.23
CA PHE A 48 4.50 -0.16 -2.43
C PHE A 48 3.23 0.50 -2.98
N ALA A 49 3.02 0.48 -4.30
CA ALA A 49 1.77 0.94 -4.92
C ALA A 49 0.56 0.13 -4.44
N ALA A 50 0.67 -1.19 -4.31
CA ALA A 50 -0.41 -2.03 -3.77
C ALA A 50 -0.65 -1.74 -2.29
N PHE A 51 0.42 -1.55 -1.51
CA PHE A 51 0.32 -1.21 -0.08
C PHE A 51 -0.34 0.15 0.13
N ALA A 52 0.01 1.14 -0.70
CA ALA A 52 -0.60 2.46 -0.73
C ALA A 52 -2.11 2.40 -0.97
N VAL A 53 -2.55 1.62 -1.97
CA VAL A 53 -3.97 1.45 -2.30
C VAL A 53 -4.74 0.81 -1.13
N VAL A 54 -4.20 -0.26 -0.55
CA VAL A 54 -4.86 -0.94 0.59
C VAL A 54 -4.91 -0.03 1.82
N ALA A 55 -3.81 0.65 2.13
CA ALA A 55 -3.76 1.59 3.25
C ALA A 55 -4.77 2.74 3.06
N ALA A 56 -4.84 3.33 1.88
CA ALA A 56 -5.80 4.40 1.54
C ALA A 56 -7.25 3.90 1.58
N ALA A 57 -7.50 2.66 1.15
CA ALA A 57 -8.83 2.05 1.20
C ALA A 57 -9.26 1.72 2.64
N MET A 58 -8.33 1.44 3.55
CA MET A 58 -8.64 1.05 4.94
C MET A 58 -8.65 2.22 5.93
N LEU A 59 -7.82 3.24 5.70
CA LEU A 59 -7.45 4.24 6.69
C LEU A 59 -7.65 5.67 6.17
N PRO A 60 -7.86 6.66 7.06
CA PRO A 60 -7.73 8.05 6.64
C PRO A 60 -6.28 8.35 6.22
N GLN A 61 -6.08 9.41 5.43
CA GLN A 61 -4.79 9.70 4.78
C GLN A 61 -3.60 9.71 5.75
N ARG A 62 -3.73 10.35 6.93
CA ARG A 62 -2.64 10.45 7.92
C ARG A 62 -2.16 9.07 8.40
N PRO A 63 -3.01 8.19 8.96
CA PRO A 63 -2.57 6.85 9.33
C PRO A 63 -2.19 5.97 8.14
N ALA A 64 -2.78 6.16 6.95
CA ALA A 64 -2.33 5.46 5.74
C ALA A 64 -0.86 5.75 5.43
N LEU A 65 -0.46 7.04 5.48
CA LEU A 65 0.92 7.46 5.30
C LEU A 65 1.86 6.87 6.35
N LEU A 66 1.48 6.92 7.63
CA LEU A 66 2.28 6.35 8.71
C LEU A 66 2.51 4.85 8.54
N VAL A 67 1.48 4.12 8.15
CA VAL A 67 1.58 2.67 7.92
C VAL A 67 2.50 2.36 6.73
N VAL A 68 2.37 3.10 5.62
CA VAL A 68 3.22 2.89 4.44
C VAL A 68 4.68 3.26 4.73
N ILE A 69 4.93 4.36 5.45
CA ILE A 69 6.28 4.73 5.92
C ILE A 69 6.85 3.63 6.83
N GLY A 70 6.03 3.07 7.71
CA GLY A 70 6.43 1.94 8.55
C GLY A 70 6.80 0.69 7.74
N ALA A 71 6.02 0.35 6.72
CA ALA A 71 6.32 -0.75 5.80
C ALA A 71 7.61 -0.49 5.00
N TRP A 72 7.85 0.76 4.59
CA TRP A 72 9.10 1.18 3.96
C TRP A 72 10.31 1.03 4.89
N LEU A 73 10.22 1.46 6.14
CA LEU A 73 11.29 1.29 7.13
C LEU A 73 11.63 -0.20 7.33
N VAL A 74 10.61 -1.06 7.39
CA VAL A 74 10.81 -2.52 7.45
C VAL A 74 11.53 -3.02 6.20
N ASN A 75 11.12 -2.59 5.02
CA ASN A 75 11.78 -2.94 3.75
C ASN A 75 13.27 -2.53 3.76
N GLN A 76 13.57 -1.31 4.18
CA GLN A 76 14.96 -0.82 4.27
C GLN A 76 15.77 -1.62 5.29
N THR A 77 15.18 -1.92 6.45
CA THR A 77 15.84 -2.71 7.49
C THR A 77 16.18 -4.09 6.98
N ILE A 78 15.25 -4.78 6.31
CA ILE A 78 15.48 -6.11 5.72
C ILE A 78 16.52 -6.04 4.60
N GLY A 79 16.47 -5.01 3.75
CA GLY A 79 17.44 -4.80 2.68
C GLY A 79 18.88 -4.68 3.18
N PHE A 80 19.13 -3.80 4.14
CA PHE A 80 20.47 -3.57 4.67
C PHE A 80 20.94 -4.65 5.65
N SER A 81 20.04 -5.34 6.36
CA SER A 81 20.44 -6.38 7.34
C SER A 81 20.46 -7.79 6.75
N ALA A 82 19.34 -8.27 6.20
CA ALA A 82 19.18 -9.66 5.76
C ALA A 82 19.68 -9.86 4.33
N LEU A 83 19.43 -8.89 3.45
CA LEU A 83 19.85 -8.97 2.04
C LEU A 83 21.23 -8.35 1.79
N HIS A 84 21.88 -7.85 2.84
CA HIS A 84 23.25 -7.31 2.80
C HIS A 84 23.46 -6.29 1.68
N TYR A 85 22.49 -5.39 1.48
CA TYR A 85 22.62 -4.32 0.49
C TYR A 85 23.90 -3.52 0.71
N PRO A 86 24.61 -3.14 -0.38
CA PRO A 86 25.81 -2.35 -0.26
C PRO A 86 25.49 -1.01 0.42
N VAL A 87 26.31 -0.65 1.41
CA VAL A 87 26.17 0.61 2.15
C VAL A 87 26.96 1.69 1.41
N ASP A 88 26.45 2.05 0.23
CA ASP A 88 26.98 3.13 -0.59
C ASP A 88 25.94 4.25 -0.77
N ALA A 89 26.42 5.45 -1.14
CA ALA A 89 25.59 6.62 -1.27
C ALA A 89 24.44 6.45 -2.28
N SER A 90 24.65 5.68 -3.36
CA SER A 90 23.62 5.44 -4.39
C SER A 90 22.52 4.54 -3.84
N THR A 91 22.87 3.43 -3.19
CA THR A 91 21.90 2.51 -2.58
C THR A 91 21.06 3.19 -1.50
N ILE A 92 21.69 4.02 -0.67
CA ILE A 92 20.98 4.81 0.35
C ILE A 92 20.04 5.83 -0.32
N ALA A 93 20.51 6.55 -1.36
CA ALA A 93 19.69 7.51 -2.08
C ALA A 93 18.46 6.86 -2.74
N TRP A 94 18.64 5.71 -3.39
CA TRP A 94 17.53 4.91 -3.93
C TRP A 94 16.53 4.49 -2.86
N GLY A 95 17.00 4.13 -1.66
CA GLY A 95 16.14 3.85 -0.51
C GLY A 95 15.23 5.03 -0.14
N PHE A 96 15.76 6.26 -0.12
CA PHE A 96 14.97 7.47 0.10
C PHE A 96 14.00 7.79 -1.04
N VAL A 97 14.43 7.60 -2.28
CA VAL A 97 13.59 7.78 -3.47
C VAL A 97 12.39 6.83 -3.43
N ILE A 98 12.61 5.56 -3.09
CA ILE A 98 11.53 4.56 -2.90
C ILE A 98 10.56 5.01 -1.80
N GLY A 99 11.08 5.53 -0.68
CA GLY A 99 10.25 6.05 0.41
C GLY A 99 9.39 7.24 -0.02
N ALA A 100 9.99 8.20 -0.73
CA ALA A 100 9.27 9.35 -1.28
C ALA A 100 8.21 8.92 -2.31
N ALA A 101 8.55 8.00 -3.21
CA ALA A 101 7.62 7.44 -4.19
C ALA A 101 6.45 6.73 -3.51
N ALA A 102 6.69 5.97 -2.44
CA ALA A 102 5.64 5.31 -1.66
C ALA A 102 4.69 6.32 -0.98
N VAL A 103 5.23 7.42 -0.44
CA VAL A 103 4.44 8.52 0.13
C VAL A 103 3.57 9.19 -0.95
N LEU A 104 4.15 9.56 -2.09
CA LEU A 104 3.43 10.17 -3.22
C LEU A 104 2.34 9.24 -3.76
N SER A 105 2.64 7.95 -3.90
CA SER A 105 1.69 6.91 -4.30
C SER A 105 0.51 6.80 -3.32
N THR A 106 0.77 6.92 -2.01
CA THR A 106 -0.26 6.90 -0.95
C THR A 106 -1.14 8.14 -0.99
N LEU A 107 -0.56 9.32 -1.23
CA LEU A 107 -1.31 10.57 -1.43
C LEU A 107 -2.21 10.47 -2.67
N ALA A 108 -1.67 9.96 -3.78
CA ALA A 108 -2.41 9.75 -5.01
C ALA A 108 -3.57 8.78 -4.80
N ALA A 109 -3.32 7.63 -4.15
CA ALA A 109 -4.36 6.65 -3.83
C ALA A 109 -5.47 7.25 -2.94
N SER A 110 -5.09 7.99 -1.89
CA SER A 110 -6.04 8.65 -0.99
C SER A 110 -6.89 9.69 -1.71
N THR A 111 -6.27 10.44 -2.63
CA THR A 111 -6.94 11.47 -3.43
C THR A 111 -7.92 10.85 -4.42
N VAL A 112 -7.47 9.84 -5.18
CA VAL A 112 -8.30 9.14 -6.17
C VAL A 112 -9.52 8.49 -5.50
N LEU A 113 -9.33 7.83 -4.35
CA LEU A 113 -10.45 7.25 -3.60
C LEU A 113 -11.38 8.29 -2.97
N GLY A 114 -10.85 9.47 -2.61
CA GLY A 114 -11.66 10.59 -2.15
C GLY A 114 -12.52 11.20 -3.26
N LEU A 115 -12.01 11.23 -4.49
CA LEU A 115 -12.72 11.74 -5.67
C LEU A 115 -13.74 10.73 -6.21
N LEU A 116 -13.38 9.44 -6.23
CA LEU A 116 -14.21 8.37 -6.76
C LEU A 116 -15.15 7.81 -5.68
N THR A 117 -16.17 8.58 -5.33
CA THR A 117 -17.13 8.24 -4.26
C THR A 117 -18.21 7.23 -4.69
N GLN A 118 -18.30 6.90 -5.98
CA GLN A 118 -19.27 5.97 -6.54
C GLN A 118 -18.65 5.03 -7.59
N GLY A 119 -18.91 3.73 -7.46
CA GLY A 119 -18.46 2.73 -8.42
C GLY A 119 -18.45 1.32 -7.85
N ARG A 120 -18.20 0.33 -8.71
CA ARG A 120 -17.95 -1.05 -8.28
C ARG A 120 -16.61 -1.10 -7.56
N THR A 121 -16.58 -1.66 -6.34
CA THR A 121 -15.37 -1.78 -5.51
C THR A 121 -14.12 -2.27 -6.26
N PRO A 122 -14.16 -3.35 -7.06
CA PRO A 122 -12.96 -3.81 -7.78
C PRO A 122 -12.48 -2.82 -8.85
N LEU A 123 -13.40 -2.12 -9.52
CA LEU A 123 -13.05 -1.14 -10.54
C LEU A 123 -12.35 0.07 -9.91
N LEU A 124 -12.84 0.54 -8.76
CA LEU A 124 -12.24 1.63 -8.00
C LEU A 124 -10.82 1.27 -7.53
N LEU A 125 -10.63 0.05 -7.01
CA LEU A 125 -9.31 -0.45 -6.63
C LEU A 125 -8.36 -0.53 -7.83
N ALA A 126 -8.84 -0.98 -8.98
CA ALA A 126 -8.04 -1.05 -10.20
C ALA A 126 -7.60 0.34 -10.69
N ILE A 127 -8.53 1.31 -10.76
CA ILE A 127 -8.22 2.69 -11.16
C ILE A 127 -7.21 3.31 -10.17
N THR A 128 -7.43 3.11 -8.88
CA THR A 128 -6.54 3.62 -7.83
C THR A 128 -5.15 2.99 -7.92
N LEU A 129 -5.07 1.69 -8.21
CA LEU A 129 -3.79 1.02 -8.43
C LEU A 129 -3.05 1.59 -9.64
N VAL A 130 -3.73 1.80 -10.77
CA VAL A 130 -3.11 2.38 -11.97
C VAL A 130 -2.56 3.77 -11.67
N ALA A 131 -3.34 4.62 -10.98
CA ALA A 131 -2.90 5.96 -10.60
C ALA A 131 -1.72 5.92 -9.60
N ALA A 132 -1.83 5.11 -8.54
CA ALA A 132 -0.81 4.98 -7.51
C ALA A 132 0.50 4.40 -8.06
N TYR A 133 0.40 3.41 -8.95
CA TYR A 133 1.54 2.79 -9.64
C TYR A 133 2.18 3.75 -10.62
N GLY A 134 1.39 4.47 -11.43
CA GLY A 134 1.90 5.49 -12.34
C GLY A 134 2.68 6.59 -11.61
N ILE A 135 2.17 7.09 -10.49
CA ILE A 135 2.88 8.08 -9.66
C ILE A 135 4.16 7.51 -9.05
N TYR A 136 4.13 6.24 -8.61
CA TYR A 136 5.29 5.57 -8.07
C TYR A 136 6.41 5.46 -9.12
N GLU A 137 6.11 4.93 -10.30
CA GLU A 137 7.06 4.79 -11.41
C GLU A 137 7.58 6.14 -11.90
N LEU A 138 6.70 7.16 -12.03
CA LEU A 138 7.12 8.51 -12.42
C LEU A 138 8.11 9.12 -11.42
N ALA A 139 7.91 8.89 -10.12
CA ALA A 139 8.84 9.37 -9.10
C ALA A 139 10.22 8.67 -9.21
N LEU A 140 10.24 7.37 -9.51
CA LEU A 140 11.51 6.64 -9.72
C LEU A 140 12.20 7.07 -11.03
N LEU A 141 11.43 7.23 -12.11
CA LEU A 141 11.92 7.73 -13.39
C LEU A 141 12.54 9.13 -13.25
N ALA A 142 11.91 10.02 -12.49
CA ALA A 142 12.43 11.37 -12.23
C ALA A 142 13.76 11.36 -11.48
N ALA A 143 14.04 10.32 -10.67
CA ALA A 143 15.30 10.17 -9.95
C ALA A 143 16.42 9.50 -10.78
N THR A 144 16.06 8.75 -11.82
CA THR A 144 16.98 8.03 -12.71
C THR A 144 18.11 8.89 -13.31
N PRO A 145 17.88 10.12 -13.83
CA PRO A 145 18.97 10.93 -14.38
C PRO A 145 20.00 11.37 -13.33
N PHE A 146 19.65 11.34 -12.04
CA PHE A 146 20.54 11.76 -10.95
C PHE A 146 21.30 10.58 -10.33
N LEU A 147 20.69 9.40 -10.27
CA LEU A 147 21.22 8.22 -9.58
C LEU A 147 21.66 7.09 -10.53
N GLY A 148 21.46 7.25 -11.83
CA GLY A 148 21.67 6.21 -12.84
C GLY A 148 20.53 5.18 -12.87
N GLY A 149 20.71 4.05 -13.56
CA GLY A 149 19.72 2.96 -13.58
C GLY A 149 18.82 2.91 -14.82
N GLU A 150 19.16 3.63 -15.88
CA GLU A 150 18.40 3.66 -17.16
C GLU A 150 18.11 2.27 -17.73
N GLY A 151 19.06 1.32 -17.58
CA GLY A 151 18.89 -0.07 -18.03
C GLY A 151 17.85 -0.89 -17.27
N THR A 152 17.36 -0.40 -16.12
CA THR A 152 16.34 -1.08 -15.30
C THR A 152 14.92 -0.65 -15.66
N PHE A 153 14.75 0.49 -16.36
CA PHE A 153 13.46 0.99 -16.83
C PHE A 153 13.13 0.47 -18.23
N THR A 154 12.90 -0.84 -18.31
CA THR A 154 12.35 -1.44 -19.53
C THR A 154 10.84 -1.61 -19.40
N ALA A 155 10.11 -1.49 -20.52
CA ALA A 155 8.67 -1.73 -20.55
C ALA A 155 8.29 -3.11 -20.00
N ALA A 156 9.16 -4.12 -20.19
CA ALA A 156 8.98 -5.46 -19.66
C ALA A 156 9.07 -5.50 -18.12
N ILE A 157 10.06 -4.82 -17.52
CA ILE A 157 10.23 -4.75 -16.06
C ILE A 157 9.07 -4.00 -15.43
N VAL A 158 8.72 -2.82 -15.95
CA VAL A 158 7.58 -2.02 -15.49
C VAL A 158 6.29 -2.84 -15.57
N THR A 159 6.03 -3.52 -16.69
CA THR A 159 4.83 -4.36 -16.81
C THR A 159 4.82 -5.51 -15.79
N ARG A 160 5.96 -6.17 -15.59
CA ARG A 160 6.09 -7.26 -14.60
C ARG A 160 5.86 -6.77 -13.17
N ILE A 161 6.41 -5.60 -12.81
CA ILE A 161 6.21 -4.98 -11.50
C ILE A 161 4.74 -4.54 -11.33
N GLY A 162 4.13 -3.99 -12.36
CA GLY A 162 2.71 -3.65 -12.39
C GLY A 162 1.80 -4.85 -12.15
N LEU A 163 2.04 -5.97 -12.87
CA LEU A 163 1.30 -7.23 -12.68
C LEU A 163 1.52 -7.81 -11.28
N THR A 164 2.75 -7.75 -10.76
CA THR A 164 3.06 -8.18 -9.40
C THR A 164 2.29 -7.34 -8.37
N SER A 165 2.24 -6.01 -8.57
CA SER A 165 1.46 -5.10 -7.72
C SER A 165 -0.04 -5.40 -7.76
N ALA A 166 -0.58 -5.73 -8.93
CA ALA A 166 -1.98 -6.16 -9.06
C ALA A 166 -2.26 -7.47 -8.33
N ALA A 167 -1.37 -8.46 -8.44
CA ALA A 167 -1.49 -9.73 -7.73
C ALA A 167 -1.45 -9.54 -6.20
N TRP A 168 -0.53 -8.69 -5.71
CA TRP A 168 -0.45 -8.34 -4.29
C TRP A 168 -1.68 -7.60 -3.79
N LEU A 169 -2.19 -6.64 -4.57
CA LEU A 169 -3.44 -5.96 -4.22
C LEU A 169 -4.60 -6.96 -4.08
N ALA A 170 -4.74 -7.86 -5.05
CA ALA A 170 -5.77 -8.89 -5.01
C ALA A 170 -5.63 -9.80 -3.78
N GLY A 171 -4.40 -10.24 -3.46
CA GLY A 171 -4.12 -11.05 -2.28
C GLY A 171 -4.45 -10.33 -0.97
N LEU A 172 -4.03 -9.07 -0.82
CA LEU A 172 -4.31 -8.26 0.37
C LEU A 172 -5.81 -7.99 0.57
N VAL A 173 -6.53 -7.73 -0.52
CA VAL A 173 -7.99 -7.56 -0.49
C VAL A 173 -8.67 -8.88 -0.13
N ALA A 174 -8.22 -10.01 -0.68
CA ALA A 174 -8.74 -11.33 -0.32
C ALA A 174 -8.55 -11.62 1.18
N VAL A 175 -7.37 -11.31 1.75
CA VAL A 175 -7.14 -11.43 3.20
C VAL A 175 -8.09 -10.54 3.99
N CYS A 176 -8.30 -9.29 3.58
CA CYS A 176 -9.26 -8.39 4.21
C CYS A 176 -10.67 -8.98 4.22
N GLU A 177 -11.14 -9.49 3.07
CA GLU A 177 -12.47 -10.08 2.93
C GLU A 177 -12.63 -11.39 3.71
N ILE A 178 -11.61 -12.27 3.74
CA ILE A 178 -11.62 -13.48 4.58
C ILE A 178 -11.77 -13.10 6.06
N VAL A 179 -11.01 -12.10 6.53
CA VAL A 179 -11.10 -11.65 7.93
C VAL A 179 -12.49 -11.08 8.25
N ARG A 180 -13.14 -10.38 7.30
CA ARG A 180 -14.54 -9.94 7.45
C ARG A 180 -15.48 -11.12 7.63
N LEU A 181 -15.35 -12.16 6.80
CA LEU A 181 -16.26 -13.30 6.77
C LEU A 181 -16.11 -14.21 7.99
N VAL A 182 -14.90 -14.35 8.54
CA VAL A 182 -14.62 -15.22 9.70
C VAL A 182 -15.08 -14.61 11.03
N ARG A 183 -15.10 -13.27 11.16
CA ARG A 183 -15.51 -12.58 12.39
C ARG A 183 -16.93 -12.91 12.88
N PRO A 184 -17.97 -12.92 12.03
CA PRO A 184 -19.32 -13.34 12.40
C PRO A 184 -19.39 -14.78 12.94
N ALA A 185 -18.62 -15.71 12.34
CA ALA A 185 -18.61 -17.11 12.74
C ALA A 185 -17.98 -17.31 14.14
N ARG A 186 -16.89 -16.58 14.43
CA ARG A 186 -16.22 -16.65 15.75
C ARG A 186 -17.06 -16.07 16.89
N ARG A 187 -17.88 -15.05 16.60
CA ARG A 187 -18.81 -14.46 17.59
C ARG A 187 -19.99 -15.38 17.92
N LYS A 188 -20.47 -16.17 16.95
CA LYS A 188 -21.49 -17.20 17.19
C LYS A 188 -20.95 -18.39 17.99
N GLY A 189 -19.71 -18.80 17.76
CA GLY A 189 -19.07 -19.88 18.53
C GLY A 189 -18.79 -19.53 20.00
N ALA A 190 -18.49 -18.26 20.31
CA ALA A 190 -18.21 -17.80 21.67
C ALA A 190 -19.47 -17.56 22.54
N MET A 191 -20.68 -17.63 21.97
CA MET A 191 -21.95 -17.53 22.71
C MET A 191 -22.63 -18.89 22.93
N SER A 192 -22.05 -19.99 22.42
CA SER A 192 -22.56 -21.36 22.59
C SER A 192 -21.63 -22.25 23.42
N ALA A 193 -20.67 -21.67 24.15
CA ALA A 193 -19.85 -22.33 25.16
C ALA A 193 -20.10 -21.65 26.51
#